data_AF-A0AAV2D0V7-F1
#
_entry.id   AF-A0AAV2D0V7-F1
#
_cell.length_a   1.000
_cell.length_b   1.000
_cell.length_c   1.000
_cell.angle_alpha   90.00
_cell.angle_beta   90.00
_cell.angle_gamma   90.00
#
_symmetry.space_group_name_H-M   'P 1'
#
loop_
_entity.id
_entity.type
_entity.pdbx_description
1 polymer ?
#
loop_
_entity_poly.entity_id
_entity_poly.type
_entity_poly.pdbx_seq_one_letter_code
_entity_poly.pdbx_strand_id
1 'polypeptide(L)'
;MNQLKDGCSADQISALPEVILAEILSLLTLKEAARTSVLSKRWIDLWKCVTDLDFDASKARHAIRGEDEVGCDMNLLAKERNKYIKWVNQVLERHKGPKVKSFRIKFNLNSEQSNPDCDIDRWAVFAISKRVKRMEVDLDRYCDVNVNAKGCCVLSEPCFNYIRTAEGLSNIRFLQSLILRYVNMRSEILEHFLCNCPLLEKLVVVCSHGLVKFKVAGSGSCLPLLKLQHLDVSDCDYLKEMEIHCAQPLTFHIQWSEDRSAYEKCFKSRWF
;
A
#
# COMPACT_ATOMS: atom_id res chain seq x y z
N MET A 1 21.47 -58.41 -22.02
CA MET A 1 20.79 -57.17 -22.45
C MET A 1 20.43 -56.40 -21.20
N ASN A 2 21.33 -55.54 -20.71
CA ASN A 2 21.12 -54.75 -19.49
C ASN A 2 20.19 -53.59 -19.83
N GLN A 3 18.98 -53.57 -19.26
CA GLN A 3 18.14 -52.38 -19.28
C GLN A 3 18.75 -51.34 -18.33
N LEU A 4 19.29 -50.28 -18.92
CA LEU A 4 19.56 -49.03 -18.22
C LEU A 4 18.20 -48.48 -17.79
N LYS A 5 17.88 -48.57 -16.50
CA LYS A 5 16.85 -47.73 -15.89
C LYS A 5 17.38 -46.31 -15.95
N ASP A 6 16.88 -45.52 -16.89
CA ASP A 6 16.96 -44.07 -16.82
C ASP A 6 16.30 -43.64 -15.50
N GLY A 7 17.14 -43.32 -14.53
CA GLY A 7 16.74 -42.69 -13.28
C GLY A 7 16.26 -41.29 -13.60
N CYS A 8 15.00 -41.16 -14.02
CA CYS A 8 14.28 -39.90 -13.92
C CYS A 8 14.31 -39.54 -12.43
N SER A 9 15.24 -38.66 -12.05
CA SER A 9 15.35 -38.17 -10.69
C SER A 9 14.00 -37.62 -10.31
N ALA A 10 13.26 -38.34 -9.47
CA ALA A 10 11.94 -37.92 -9.03
C ALA A 10 12.09 -36.49 -8.48
N ASP A 11 11.31 -35.55 -9.01
CA ASP A 11 11.37 -34.14 -8.61
C ASP A 11 11.05 -34.04 -7.11
N GLN A 12 12.11 -34.05 -6.30
CA GLN A 12 12.03 -34.08 -4.84
C GLN A 12 11.41 -32.79 -4.30
N ILE A 13 11.53 -31.70 -5.05
CA ILE A 13 10.92 -30.42 -4.70
C ILE A 13 9.41 -30.52 -4.90
N SER A 14 8.94 -31.09 -6.01
CA SER A 14 7.51 -31.38 -6.20
C SER A 14 6.95 -32.47 -5.28
N ALA A 15 7.78 -33.21 -4.54
CA ALA A 15 7.34 -34.15 -3.51
C ALA A 15 7.07 -33.49 -2.15
N LEU A 16 7.48 -32.23 -1.95
CA LEU A 16 7.28 -31.53 -0.69
C LEU A 16 5.79 -31.25 -0.41
N PRO A 17 5.38 -31.23 0.87
CA PRO A 17 4.03 -30.79 1.27
C PRO A 17 3.77 -29.35 0.84
N GLU A 18 2.50 -29.03 0.50
CA GLU A 18 2.13 -27.68 0.05
C GLU A 18 2.50 -26.58 1.05
N VAL A 19 2.46 -26.88 2.35
CA VAL A 19 2.86 -25.94 3.41
C VAL A 19 4.33 -25.54 3.25
N ILE A 20 5.22 -26.49 2.93
CA ILE A 20 6.64 -26.20 2.74
C ILE A 20 6.86 -25.39 1.46
N LEU A 21 6.14 -25.74 0.39
CA LEU A 21 6.20 -24.99 -0.88
C LEU A 21 5.72 -23.55 -0.72
N ALA A 22 4.64 -23.33 0.06
CA ALA A 22 4.14 -22.01 0.40
C ALA A 22 5.16 -21.21 1.23
N GLU A 23 5.86 -21.87 2.16
CA GLU A 23 6.93 -21.24 2.93
C GLU A 23 8.12 -20.87 2.05
N ILE A 24 8.52 -21.71 1.10
CA ILE A 24 9.57 -21.34 0.13
C ILE A 24 9.14 -20.12 -0.69
N LEU A 25 7.89 -20.10 -1.18
CA LEU A 25 7.35 -18.98 -1.94
C LEU A 25 7.26 -17.69 -1.13
N SER A 26 7.04 -17.76 0.19
CA SER A 26 6.99 -16.58 1.07
C SER A 26 8.37 -15.92 1.24
N LEU A 27 9.45 -16.66 0.98
CA LEU A 27 10.83 -16.15 1.00
C LEU A 27 11.26 -15.50 -0.32
N LEU A 28 10.47 -15.65 -1.38
CA LEU A 28 10.76 -15.12 -2.71
C LEU A 28 10.07 -13.78 -2.94
N THR A 29 10.66 -12.93 -3.79
CA THR A 29 9.93 -11.78 -4.33
C THR A 29 8.76 -12.27 -5.19
N LEU A 30 7.73 -11.44 -5.35
CA LEU A 30 6.57 -11.77 -6.17
C LEU A 30 6.93 -12.17 -7.62
N LYS A 31 7.97 -11.55 -8.19
CA LYS A 31 8.49 -11.89 -9.53
C LYS A 31 9.20 -13.25 -9.53
N GLU A 32 9.99 -13.55 -8.51
CA GLU A 32 10.66 -14.84 -8.37
C GLU A 32 9.64 -15.95 -8.11
N ALA A 33 8.69 -15.75 -7.21
CA ALA A 33 7.57 -16.66 -6.97
C ALA A 33 6.83 -17.00 -8.27
N ALA A 34 6.47 -15.97 -9.06
CA ALA A 34 5.84 -16.19 -10.37
C ALA A 34 6.74 -16.92 -11.36
N ARG A 35 8.06 -16.70 -11.35
CA ARG A 35 9.02 -17.44 -12.21
C ARG A 35 9.17 -18.89 -11.78
N THR A 36 9.23 -19.18 -10.48
CA THR A 36 9.29 -20.57 -9.97
C THR A 36 8.05 -21.39 -10.30
N SER A 37 6.94 -20.74 -10.69
CA SER A 37 5.74 -21.43 -11.16
C SER A 37 5.97 -22.34 -12.36
N VAL A 38 7.02 -22.12 -13.16
CA VAL A 38 7.33 -22.99 -14.32
C VAL A 38 7.84 -24.37 -13.91
N LEU A 39 8.28 -24.56 -12.65
CA LEU A 39 8.86 -25.80 -12.18
C LEU A 39 7.84 -26.94 -12.09
N SER A 40 6.61 -26.66 -11.67
CA SER A 40 5.50 -27.62 -11.79
C SER A 40 4.13 -26.97 -11.62
N LYS A 41 3.08 -27.69 -12.02
CA LYS A 41 1.67 -27.22 -11.89
C LYS A 41 1.31 -26.82 -10.46
N ARG A 42 1.87 -27.47 -9.44
CA ARG A 42 1.62 -27.13 -8.02
C ARG A 42 2.10 -25.72 -7.70
N TRP A 43 3.29 -25.35 -8.18
CA TRP A 43 3.84 -24.01 -8.00
C TRP A 43 3.00 -22.94 -8.70
N ILE A 44 2.40 -23.26 -9.87
CA ILE A 44 1.44 -22.38 -10.59
C ILE A 44 0.24 -21.99 -9.73
N ASP A 45 -0.27 -22.90 -8.91
CA ASP A 45 -1.45 -22.58 -8.09
C ASP A 45 -1.05 -21.96 -6.75
N LEU A 46 0.10 -22.34 -6.19
CA LEU A 46 0.57 -21.77 -4.93
C LEU A 46 0.97 -20.30 -5.05
N TRP A 47 1.62 -19.87 -6.14
CA TRP A 47 1.99 -18.45 -6.27
C TRP A 47 0.76 -17.53 -6.32
N LYS A 48 -0.40 -18.04 -6.79
CA LYS A 48 -1.67 -17.29 -6.81
C LYS A 48 -2.25 -17.07 -5.41
N CYS A 49 -1.73 -17.74 -4.39
CA CYS A 49 -2.20 -17.68 -3.01
C CYS A 49 -1.21 -17.01 -2.05
N VAL A 50 -0.12 -16.42 -2.56
CA VAL A 50 0.86 -15.72 -1.73
C VAL A 50 0.18 -14.59 -0.94
N THR A 51 0.63 -14.42 0.30
CA THR A 51 0.04 -13.48 1.26
C THR A 51 0.78 -12.15 1.32
N ASP A 52 2.04 -12.11 0.92
CA ASP A 52 2.85 -10.90 0.86
C ASP A 52 2.97 -10.45 -0.62
N LEU A 53 2.16 -9.45 -0.98
CA LEU A 53 2.12 -8.86 -2.32
C LEU A 53 2.97 -7.59 -2.32
N ASP A 54 4.26 -7.74 -2.60
CA ASP A 54 5.20 -6.63 -2.72
C ASP A 54 5.45 -6.26 -4.19
N PHE A 55 4.94 -5.09 -4.57
CA PHE A 55 5.13 -4.47 -5.89
C PHE A 55 6.19 -3.36 -5.84
N ASP A 56 7.26 -3.51 -5.07
CA ASP A 56 8.40 -2.60 -5.12
C ASP A 56 9.15 -2.72 -6.46
N ALA A 57 8.95 -1.71 -7.32
CA ALA A 57 9.63 -1.60 -8.61
C ALA A 57 10.72 -0.52 -8.59
N SER A 58 11.24 -0.17 -7.42
CA SER A 58 12.28 0.84 -7.27
C SER A 58 13.55 0.55 -8.08
N LYS A 59 13.92 -0.73 -8.17
CA LYS A 59 15.08 -1.18 -8.95
C LYS A 59 14.94 -0.95 -10.46
N ALA A 60 13.73 -1.07 -11.00
CA ALA A 60 13.47 -0.80 -12.42
C ALA A 60 13.73 0.68 -12.76
N ARG A 61 13.63 1.57 -11.77
CA ARG A 61 13.87 3.01 -11.91
C ARG A 61 15.35 3.36 -12.03
N HIS A 62 16.24 2.65 -11.33
CA HIS A 62 17.69 2.85 -11.47
C HIS A 62 18.20 2.56 -12.88
N ALA A 63 17.47 1.76 -13.66
CA ALA A 63 17.80 1.52 -15.07
C ALA A 63 17.29 2.62 -16.03
N ILE A 64 16.36 3.49 -15.58
CA ILE A 64 15.79 4.58 -16.40
C ILE A 64 16.64 5.85 -16.30
N ARG A 65 17.35 6.04 -15.18
CA ARG A 65 18.36 7.10 -15.04
C ARG A 65 19.72 6.51 -15.39
N GLY A 66 20.38 7.03 -16.42
CA GLY A 66 21.82 6.84 -16.58
C GLY A 66 22.57 7.39 -15.36
N GLU A 67 23.83 6.98 -15.18
CA GLU A 67 24.67 7.39 -14.04
C GLU A 67 24.94 8.91 -14.01
N ASP A 68 24.81 9.59 -15.15
CA ASP A 68 25.12 11.01 -15.32
C ASP A 68 23.91 11.79 -15.88
N GLU A 69 23.60 12.93 -15.25
CA GLU A 69 22.77 14.06 -15.73
C GLU A 69 21.24 14.14 -15.49
N VAL A 70 20.80 15.40 -15.57
CA VAL A 70 19.64 16.08 -15.01
C VAL A 70 18.37 15.79 -15.80
N GLY A 71 17.56 14.85 -15.30
CA GLY A 71 16.18 14.64 -15.76
C GLY A 71 15.87 13.19 -16.09
N CYS A 72 14.60 12.80 -15.94
CA CYS A 72 14.11 11.50 -16.37
C CYS A 72 13.53 11.61 -17.79
N ASP A 73 13.83 10.65 -18.66
CA ASP A 73 13.10 10.48 -19.92
C ASP A 73 11.63 10.17 -19.59
N MET A 74 10.77 11.17 -19.76
CA MET A 74 9.35 11.10 -19.42
C MET A 74 8.59 10.07 -20.27
N ASN A 75 9.05 9.81 -21.51
CA ASN A 75 8.44 8.81 -22.37
C ASN A 75 8.79 7.39 -21.92
N LEU A 76 10.05 7.14 -21.57
CA LEU A 76 10.46 5.87 -20.96
C LEU A 76 9.76 5.66 -19.62
N LEU A 77 9.68 6.69 -18.78
CA LEU A 77 8.98 6.63 -17.50
C LEU A 77 7.49 6.30 -17.68
N ALA A 78 6.81 6.93 -18.64
CA ALA A 78 5.42 6.62 -18.98
C ALA A 78 5.24 5.17 -19.47
N LYS A 79 6.17 4.64 -20.28
CA LYS A 79 6.16 3.24 -20.71
C LYS A 79 6.33 2.29 -19.51
N GLU A 80 7.25 2.58 -18.60
CA GLU A 80 7.48 1.76 -17.41
C GLU A 80 6.31 1.83 -16.42
N ARG A 81 5.67 3.00 -16.26
CA ARG A 81 4.38 3.14 -15.53
C ARG A 81 3.31 2.22 -16.08
N ASN A 82 3.11 2.21 -17.40
CA ASN A 82 2.12 1.35 -18.04
C ASN A 82 2.46 -0.14 -17.88
N LYS A 83 3.73 -0.53 -17.98
CA LYS A 83 4.16 -1.91 -17.71
C LYS A 83 3.90 -2.30 -16.26
N TYR A 84 4.21 -1.41 -15.32
CA TYR A 84 3.98 -1.61 -13.89
C TYR A 84 2.48 -1.81 -13.59
N ILE A 85 1.61 -0.91 -14.06
CA ILE A 85 0.16 -0.99 -13.88
C ILE A 85 -0.38 -2.32 -14.44
N LYS A 86 0.00 -2.68 -15.67
CA LYS A 86 -0.40 -3.95 -16.29
C LYS A 86 0.06 -5.14 -15.46
N TRP A 87 1.29 -5.12 -14.97
CA TRP A 87 1.82 -6.19 -14.13
C TRP A 87 1.04 -6.32 -12.82
N VAL A 88 0.80 -5.22 -12.09
CA VAL A 88 0.01 -5.24 -10.85
C VAL A 88 -1.37 -5.80 -11.14
N ASN A 89 -2.10 -5.24 -12.11
CA ASN A 89 -3.45 -5.67 -12.46
C ASN A 89 -3.53 -7.16 -12.82
N GLN A 90 -2.58 -7.68 -13.60
CA GLN A 90 -2.51 -9.11 -13.93
C GLN A 90 -2.28 -10.01 -12.72
N VAL A 91 -1.47 -9.57 -11.76
CA VAL A 91 -1.26 -10.34 -10.52
C VAL A 91 -2.53 -10.33 -9.67
N LEU A 92 -3.18 -9.17 -9.49
CA LEU A 92 -4.40 -9.07 -8.67
C LEU A 92 -5.54 -9.93 -9.25
N GLU A 93 -5.70 -9.94 -10.58
CA GLU A 93 -6.71 -10.75 -11.27
C GLU A 93 -6.49 -12.26 -11.09
N ARG A 94 -5.24 -12.68 -10.97
CA ARG A 94 -4.88 -14.09 -10.82
C ARG A 94 -4.85 -14.54 -9.36
N HIS A 95 -4.91 -13.60 -8.40
CA HIS A 95 -4.80 -13.90 -6.98
C HIS A 95 -6.05 -14.62 -6.46
N LYS A 96 -5.86 -15.87 -6.06
CA LYS A 96 -6.91 -16.76 -5.52
C LYS A 96 -6.89 -16.89 -4.01
N GLY A 97 -5.85 -16.36 -3.35
CA GLY A 97 -5.72 -16.44 -1.90
C GLY A 97 -6.88 -15.72 -1.21
N PRO A 98 -7.47 -16.28 -0.13
CA PRO A 98 -8.61 -15.66 0.56
C PRO A 98 -8.18 -14.45 1.40
N LYS A 99 -6.87 -14.34 1.71
CA LYS A 99 -6.30 -13.28 2.52
C LYS A 99 -4.97 -12.80 1.95
N VAL A 100 -4.69 -11.53 2.15
CA VAL A 100 -3.38 -10.91 1.92
C VAL A 100 -2.92 -10.37 3.27
N LYS A 101 -1.68 -10.66 3.67
CA LYS A 101 -1.09 -10.16 4.92
C LYS A 101 -0.54 -8.76 4.71
N SER A 102 0.28 -8.60 3.68
CA SER A 102 0.94 -7.34 3.31
C SER A 102 0.69 -7.03 1.85
N PHE A 103 0.30 -5.78 1.57
CA PHE A 103 0.11 -5.25 0.24
C PHE A 103 0.93 -3.96 0.10
N ARG A 104 1.89 -3.94 -0.82
CA ARG A 104 2.78 -2.80 -1.03
C ARG A 104 2.82 -2.40 -2.49
N ILE A 105 2.46 -1.17 -2.77
CA ILE A 105 2.68 -0.49 -4.05
C ILE A 105 3.81 0.49 -3.84
N LYS A 106 4.93 0.33 -4.57
CA LYS A 106 6.02 1.29 -4.53
C LYS A 106 6.58 1.55 -5.91
N PHE A 107 6.02 2.57 -6.55
CA PHE A 107 6.42 3.01 -7.88
C PHE A 107 5.88 4.40 -8.17
N ASN A 108 6.64 5.18 -8.96
CA ASN A 108 6.22 6.51 -9.37
C ASN A 108 5.05 6.42 -10.36
N LEU A 109 3.86 6.85 -9.94
CA LEU A 109 2.67 6.96 -10.79
C LEU A 109 2.30 8.44 -10.92
N ASN A 110 1.87 8.84 -12.11
CA ASN A 110 1.49 10.22 -12.39
C ASN A 110 -0.03 10.31 -12.53
N SER A 111 -0.63 11.42 -12.10
CA SER A 111 -2.04 11.72 -12.36
C SER A 111 -2.30 12.46 -13.68
N GLU A 112 -1.28 12.74 -14.51
CA GLU A 112 -1.45 13.55 -15.73
C GLU A 112 -2.38 12.94 -16.78
N GLN A 113 -2.93 11.77 -16.52
CA GLN A 113 -4.15 11.36 -17.17
C GLN A 113 -5.18 11.23 -16.05
N SER A 114 -6.08 12.21 -16.01
CA SER A 114 -7.35 12.17 -15.30
C SER A 114 -8.17 10.99 -15.83
N ASN A 115 -7.71 9.78 -15.50
CA ASN A 115 -8.47 8.58 -15.63
C ASN A 115 -9.42 8.58 -14.42
N PRO A 116 -10.75 8.69 -14.63
CA PRO A 116 -11.71 8.58 -13.53
C PRO A 116 -11.57 7.25 -12.77
N ASP A 117 -10.92 6.25 -13.37
CA ASP A 117 -10.47 5.02 -12.73
C ASP A 117 -8.99 5.11 -12.34
N CYS A 118 -8.71 5.74 -11.19
CA CYS A 118 -7.39 5.63 -10.60
C CYS A 118 -7.14 4.18 -10.18
N ASP A 119 -6.16 3.50 -10.78
CA ASP A 119 -5.82 2.11 -10.44
C ASP A 119 -5.60 1.90 -8.93
N ILE A 120 -5.17 2.95 -8.22
CA ILE A 120 -4.99 2.93 -6.76
C ILE A 120 -6.28 2.62 -6.02
N ASP A 121 -7.43 3.17 -6.43
CA ASP A 121 -8.71 2.85 -5.78
C ASP A 121 -9.03 1.36 -5.94
N ARG A 122 -8.86 0.82 -7.16
CA ARG A 122 -9.05 -0.61 -7.43
C ARG A 122 -8.07 -1.46 -6.60
N TRP A 123 -6.81 -1.06 -6.49
CA TRP A 123 -5.80 -1.77 -5.72
C TRP A 123 -6.08 -1.72 -4.22
N ALA A 124 -6.55 -0.58 -3.70
CA ALA A 124 -6.97 -0.42 -2.31
C ALA A 124 -8.20 -1.28 -2.01
N VAL A 125 -9.23 -1.25 -2.86
CA VAL A 125 -10.40 -2.11 -2.74
C VAL A 125 -10.02 -3.58 -2.74
N PHE A 126 -9.13 -4.00 -3.65
CA PHE A 126 -8.58 -5.35 -3.66
C PHE A 126 -7.92 -5.69 -2.31
N ALA A 127 -6.98 -4.86 -1.83
CA ALA A 127 -6.27 -5.12 -0.59
C ALA A 127 -7.23 -5.23 0.61
N ILE A 128 -8.19 -4.32 0.71
CA ILE A 128 -9.21 -4.33 1.78
C ILE A 128 -10.08 -5.58 1.67
N SER A 129 -10.59 -5.93 0.48
CA SER A 129 -11.39 -7.16 0.26
C SER A 129 -10.65 -8.44 0.70
N LYS A 130 -9.32 -8.44 0.60
CA LYS A 130 -8.44 -9.54 1.05
C LYS A 130 -8.03 -9.43 2.53
N ARG A 131 -8.69 -8.57 3.32
CA ARG A 131 -8.47 -8.40 4.76
C ARG A 131 -7.02 -8.08 5.11
N VAL A 132 -6.42 -7.19 4.33
CA VAL A 132 -5.02 -6.81 4.49
C VAL A 132 -4.73 -6.29 5.90
N LYS A 133 -3.61 -6.72 6.47
CA LYS A 133 -3.12 -6.19 7.75
C LYS A 133 -2.21 -4.98 7.55
N ARG A 134 -1.39 -5.00 6.49
CA ARG A 134 -0.48 -3.91 6.15
C ARG A 134 -0.71 -3.45 4.72
N MET A 135 -1.14 -2.20 4.55
CA MET A 135 -1.29 -1.56 3.24
C MET A 135 -0.31 -0.40 3.15
N GLU A 136 0.58 -0.45 2.16
CA GLU A 136 1.52 0.62 1.82
C GLU A 136 1.34 1.04 0.37
N VAL A 137 1.15 2.33 0.14
CA VAL A 137 1.15 2.94 -1.18
C VAL A 137 2.13 4.11 -1.15
N ASP A 138 3.25 3.95 -1.84
CA ASP A 138 4.33 4.91 -1.96
C ASP A 138 4.53 5.24 -3.44
N LEU A 139 4.08 6.45 -3.83
CA LEU A 139 4.12 6.89 -5.22
C LEU A 139 5.39 7.65 -5.58
N ASP A 140 6.40 7.64 -4.71
CA ASP A 140 7.77 8.13 -4.93
C ASP A 140 7.90 9.37 -5.83
N ARG A 141 8.08 10.56 -5.25
CA ARG A 141 8.21 11.84 -6.00
C ARG A 141 9.52 12.05 -6.77
N TYR A 142 10.43 11.08 -6.82
CA TYR A 142 11.81 11.26 -7.32
C TYR A 142 11.97 11.80 -8.76
N CYS A 143 10.92 11.79 -9.59
CA CYS A 143 10.96 12.25 -10.98
C CYS A 143 10.20 13.55 -11.26
N ASP A 144 9.43 14.08 -10.31
CA ASP A 144 8.70 15.34 -10.54
C ASP A 144 9.62 16.53 -10.21
N VAL A 145 10.31 17.03 -11.23
CA VAL A 145 11.01 18.34 -11.19
C VAL A 145 10.02 19.50 -11.01
N ASN A 146 8.72 19.25 -11.19
CA ASN A 146 7.68 20.23 -10.97
C ASN A 146 7.21 20.17 -9.51
N VAL A 147 7.79 21.03 -8.67
CA VAL A 147 7.43 21.21 -7.24
C VAL A 147 5.94 21.55 -7.06
N ASN A 148 5.27 21.96 -8.14
CA ASN A 148 3.84 22.28 -8.22
C ASN A 148 2.96 21.13 -8.74
N ALA A 149 3.46 19.88 -8.80
CA ALA A 149 2.67 18.74 -9.26
C ALA A 149 1.45 18.51 -8.35
N LYS A 150 0.35 19.15 -8.71
CA LYS A 150 -1.04 18.94 -8.24
C LYS A 150 -1.56 17.53 -8.55
N GLY A 151 -0.67 16.60 -8.91
CA GLY A 151 -0.96 15.34 -9.56
C GLY A 151 -0.59 14.10 -8.77
N CYS A 152 -0.74 14.14 -7.44
CA CYS A 152 -0.72 12.92 -6.65
C CYS A 152 -2.00 12.13 -6.95
N CYS A 153 -1.85 10.84 -7.27
CA CYS A 153 -3.00 9.95 -7.38
C CYS A 153 -3.83 10.00 -6.08
N VAL A 154 -5.14 9.91 -6.22
CA VAL A 154 -6.10 10.15 -5.13
C VAL A 154 -6.73 8.82 -4.73
N LEU A 155 -6.75 8.52 -3.42
CA LEU A 155 -7.73 7.58 -2.88
C LEU A 155 -9.07 8.31 -2.80
N SER A 156 -9.98 7.96 -3.71
CA SER A 156 -11.15 8.78 -4.06
C SER A 156 -12.49 8.11 -3.71
N GLU A 157 -13.58 8.54 -4.34
CA GLU A 157 -14.93 8.05 -4.04
C GLU A 157 -15.14 6.54 -4.27
N PRO A 158 -14.58 5.88 -5.30
CA PRO A 158 -14.78 4.45 -5.50
C PRO A 158 -14.27 3.60 -4.32
N CYS A 159 -13.07 3.89 -3.81
CA CYS A 159 -12.56 3.24 -2.61
C CYS A 159 -13.45 3.56 -1.40
N PHE A 160 -13.85 4.83 -1.26
CA PHE A 160 -14.68 5.26 -0.15
C PHE A 160 -16.05 4.57 -0.11
N ASN A 161 -16.67 4.40 -1.29
CA ASN A 161 -17.94 3.72 -1.45
C ASN A 161 -17.82 2.24 -1.07
N TYR A 162 -16.74 1.56 -1.46
CA TYR A 162 -16.51 0.17 -1.06
C TYR A 162 -16.38 0.04 0.45
N ILE A 163 -15.54 0.86 1.10
CA ILE A 163 -15.28 0.71 2.54
C ILE A 163 -16.50 1.03 3.42
N ARG A 164 -17.50 1.72 2.88
CA ARG A 164 -18.79 1.98 3.54
C ARG A 164 -19.82 0.85 3.38
N THR A 165 -19.60 -0.09 2.46
CA THR A 165 -20.46 -1.28 2.33
C THR A 165 -20.32 -2.18 3.56
N ALA A 166 -21.32 -3.02 3.84
CA ALA A 166 -21.24 -3.99 4.92
C ALA A 166 -20.04 -4.94 4.79
N GLU A 167 -19.72 -5.34 3.56
CA GLU A 167 -18.54 -6.15 3.26
C GLU A 167 -17.24 -5.39 3.51
N GLY A 168 -17.13 -4.17 2.99
CA GLY A 168 -15.98 -3.28 3.20
C GLY A 168 -15.69 -3.03 4.68
N LEU A 169 -16.72 -2.69 5.46
CA LEU A 169 -16.62 -2.50 6.91
C LEU A 169 -16.16 -3.77 7.65
N SER A 170 -16.68 -4.93 7.25
CA SER A 170 -16.28 -6.23 7.81
C SER A 170 -14.82 -6.57 7.51
N ASN A 171 -14.30 -6.12 6.37
CA ASN A 171 -12.95 -6.44 5.91
C ASN A 171 -11.89 -5.41 6.33
N ILE A 172 -12.23 -4.12 6.41
CA ILE A 172 -11.29 -3.04 6.74
C ILE A 172 -10.78 -3.12 8.19
N ARG A 173 -11.59 -3.68 9.10
CA ARG A 173 -11.27 -3.81 10.54
C ARG A 173 -10.01 -4.64 10.86
N PHE A 174 -9.47 -5.36 9.88
CA PHE A 174 -8.24 -6.17 10.02
C PHE A 174 -6.97 -5.35 9.79
N LEU A 175 -7.09 -4.11 9.29
CA LEU A 175 -5.96 -3.24 9.01
C LEU A 175 -5.23 -2.84 10.29
N GLN A 176 -3.93 -3.04 10.30
CA GLN A 176 -3.00 -2.75 11.41
C GLN A 176 -2.00 -1.65 11.05
N SER A 177 -1.62 -1.55 9.78
CA SER A 177 -0.67 -0.55 9.30
C SER A 177 -1.15 0.05 7.98
N LEU A 178 -1.37 1.36 7.96
CA LEU A 178 -1.68 2.15 6.77
C LEU A 178 -0.53 3.13 6.51
N ILE A 179 0.12 3.00 5.35
CA ILE A 179 1.23 3.86 4.94
C ILE A 179 0.92 4.45 3.58
N LEU A 180 0.81 5.77 3.51
CA LEU A 180 0.50 6.52 2.31
C LEU A 180 1.57 7.60 2.12
N ARG A 181 2.38 7.48 1.07
CA ARG A 181 3.42 8.45 0.73
C ARG A 181 3.17 8.98 -0.67
N TYR A 182 3.05 10.30 -0.79
CA TYR A 182 2.73 10.98 -2.04
C TYR A 182 1.38 10.54 -2.64
N VAL A 183 0.45 10.13 -1.77
CA VAL A 183 -0.92 9.77 -2.14
C VAL A 183 -1.85 10.83 -1.57
N ASN A 184 -2.69 11.38 -2.44
CA ASN A 184 -3.68 12.34 -2.01
C ASN A 184 -4.86 11.62 -1.36
N MET A 185 -5.29 12.06 -0.18
CA MET A 185 -6.41 11.49 0.55
C MET A 185 -7.23 12.63 1.16
N ARG A 186 -8.56 12.56 1.02
CA ARG A 186 -9.45 13.48 1.70
C ARG A 186 -9.60 13.11 3.18
N SER A 187 -9.78 14.14 3.99
CA SER A 187 -10.06 14.08 5.42
C SER A 187 -11.11 13.03 5.82
N GLU A 188 -12.25 12.98 5.12
CA GLU A 188 -13.38 12.11 5.44
C GLU A 188 -13.04 10.62 5.24
N ILE A 189 -12.16 10.33 4.28
CA ILE A 189 -11.71 8.95 4.02
C ILE A 189 -10.77 8.52 5.14
N LEU A 190 -9.83 9.38 5.55
CA LEU A 190 -8.92 9.10 6.64
C LEU A 190 -9.66 8.86 7.96
N GLU A 191 -10.61 9.73 8.29
CA GLU A 191 -11.48 9.58 9.48
C GLU A 191 -12.25 8.26 9.43
N HIS A 192 -12.70 7.82 8.25
CA HIS A 192 -13.36 6.53 8.11
C HIS A 192 -12.44 5.34 8.41
N PHE A 193 -11.17 5.38 7.99
CA PHE A 193 -10.20 4.36 8.39
C PHE A 193 -10.00 4.38 9.91
N LEU A 194 -9.85 5.56 10.51
CA LEU A 194 -9.61 5.71 11.95
C LEU A 194 -10.80 5.22 12.79
N CYS A 195 -12.04 5.46 12.36
CA CYS A 195 -13.23 5.02 13.09
C CYS A 195 -13.54 3.52 12.92
N ASN A 196 -13.13 2.90 11.81
CA ASN A 196 -13.53 1.52 11.45
C ASN A 196 -12.38 0.50 11.51
N CYS A 197 -11.15 0.91 11.83
CA CYS A 197 -9.99 0.03 11.98
C CYS A 197 -9.53 -0.03 13.45
N PRO A 198 -10.21 -0.82 14.33
CA PRO A 198 -9.88 -0.88 15.76
C PRO A 198 -8.50 -1.49 16.05
N LEU A 199 -7.89 -2.16 15.07
CA LEU A 199 -6.56 -2.78 15.17
C LEU A 199 -5.44 -1.90 14.59
N LEU A 200 -5.74 -0.68 14.14
CA LEU A 200 -4.75 0.18 13.51
C LEU A 200 -3.70 0.64 14.55
N GLU A 201 -2.47 0.18 14.36
CA GLU A 201 -1.30 0.44 15.21
C GLU A 201 -0.35 1.45 14.57
N LYS A 202 -0.33 1.52 13.23
CA LYS A 202 0.55 2.40 12.46
C LYS A 202 -0.21 3.18 11.40
N LEU A 203 -0.10 4.50 11.44
CA LEU A 203 -0.56 5.42 10.40
C LEU A 203 0.60 6.30 9.94
N VAL A 204 0.87 6.30 8.65
CA VAL A 204 1.86 7.18 8.02
C VAL A 204 1.19 7.87 6.84
N VAL A 205 1.16 9.20 6.84
CA VAL A 205 0.62 10.03 5.75
C VAL A 205 1.65 11.09 5.41
N VAL A 206 2.27 10.98 4.25
CA VAL A 206 3.33 11.89 3.81
C VAL A 206 2.92 12.55 2.49
N CYS A 207 3.09 13.87 2.40
CA CYS A 207 2.82 14.64 1.18
C CYS A 207 1.37 14.50 0.67
N SER A 208 0.38 14.64 1.55
CA SER A 208 -1.05 14.55 1.18
C SER A 208 -1.72 15.92 1.17
N HIS A 209 -2.01 16.45 -0.03
CA HIS A 209 -2.52 17.80 -0.20
C HIS A 209 -4.05 17.96 0.06
N GLY A 210 -4.80 16.87 0.04
CA GLY A 210 -6.26 16.84 0.28
C GLY A 210 -6.62 16.68 1.76
N LEU A 211 -5.61 16.50 2.61
CA LEU A 211 -5.78 16.40 4.05
C LEU A 211 -5.82 17.81 4.65
N VAL A 212 -7.01 18.26 5.04
CA VAL A 212 -7.22 19.63 5.54
C VAL A 212 -7.47 19.64 7.03
N LYS A 213 -8.25 18.69 7.54
CA LYS A 213 -8.51 18.52 8.96
C LYS A 213 -8.86 17.08 9.24
N PHE A 214 -8.54 16.53 10.40
CA PHE A 214 -9.19 15.28 10.79
C PHE A 214 -9.25 15.16 12.30
N LYS A 215 -10.35 14.56 12.78
CA LYS A 215 -10.59 14.33 14.20
C LYS A 215 -10.85 12.86 14.47
N VAL A 216 -10.13 12.33 15.43
CA VAL A 216 -10.40 11.07 16.10
C VAL A 216 -10.77 11.39 17.54
N ALA A 217 -11.89 12.08 17.72
CA ALA A 217 -12.50 12.24 19.04
C ALA A 217 -13.56 11.15 19.19
N GLY A 218 -13.44 10.37 20.27
CA GLY A 218 -14.54 9.54 20.75
C GLY A 218 -15.66 10.45 21.23
N SER A 219 -16.40 11.09 20.33
CA SER A 219 -17.54 11.95 20.69
C SER A 219 -18.82 11.13 20.99
N GLY A 220 -18.66 9.88 21.41
CA GLY A 220 -19.71 8.97 21.82
C GLY A 220 -19.13 7.77 22.55
N SER A 221 -19.80 7.32 23.61
CA SER A 221 -19.40 6.29 24.58
C SER A 221 -19.20 4.87 24.03
N CYS A 222 -19.01 4.67 22.72
CA CYS A 222 -19.03 3.35 22.10
C CYS A 222 -18.00 3.13 20.97
N LEU A 223 -17.09 4.08 20.70
CA LEU A 223 -16.04 3.85 19.70
C LEU A 223 -14.85 3.09 20.31
N PRO A 224 -14.29 2.09 19.60
CA PRO A 224 -13.11 1.37 20.07
C PRO A 224 -11.95 2.36 20.19
N LEU A 225 -11.32 2.44 21.37
CA LEU A 225 -10.11 3.24 21.51
C LEU A 225 -9.05 2.70 20.54
N LEU A 226 -8.59 3.57 19.64
CA LEU A 226 -7.52 3.24 18.71
C LEU A 226 -6.30 2.74 19.48
N LYS A 227 -5.70 1.65 18.97
CA LYS A 227 -4.44 1.09 19.43
C LYS A 227 -3.24 1.71 18.71
N LEU A 228 -3.38 2.96 18.26
CA LEU A 228 -2.35 3.61 17.47
C LEU A 228 -1.08 3.77 18.33
N GLN A 229 0.03 3.26 17.82
CA GLN A 229 1.36 3.31 18.46
C GLN A 229 2.34 4.18 17.66
N HIS A 230 2.13 4.30 16.35
CA HIS A 230 2.96 5.10 15.46
C HIS A 230 2.10 5.97 14.56
N LEU A 231 2.29 7.29 14.67
CA LEU A 231 1.71 8.28 13.78
C LEU A 231 2.84 9.12 13.17
N ASP A 232 2.92 9.10 11.84
CA ASP A 232 3.80 9.98 11.06
C ASP A 232 2.95 10.79 10.08
N VAL A 233 2.85 12.10 10.29
CA VAL A 233 2.19 13.01 9.35
C VAL A 233 3.21 14.05 8.93
N SER A 234 3.61 14.02 7.67
CA SER A 234 4.72 14.84 7.17
C SER A 234 4.41 15.49 5.83
N ASP A 235 4.84 16.74 5.65
CA ASP A 235 4.70 17.51 4.40
C ASP A 235 3.24 17.62 3.88
N CYS A 236 2.27 17.70 4.79
CA CYS A 236 0.85 17.89 4.48
C CYS A 236 0.49 19.39 4.57
N ASP A 237 0.90 20.17 3.57
CA ASP A 237 0.89 21.64 3.61
C ASP A 237 -0.48 22.30 3.91
N TYR A 238 -1.58 21.60 3.59
CA TYR A 238 -2.95 22.11 3.76
C TYR A 238 -3.63 21.67 5.07
N LEU A 239 -2.97 20.86 5.90
CA LEU A 239 -3.54 20.36 7.16
C LEU A 239 -3.55 21.46 8.22
N LYS A 240 -4.75 21.92 8.61
CA LYS A 240 -5.00 23.03 9.53
C LYS A 240 -5.44 22.62 10.93
N GLU A 241 -5.96 21.40 11.08
CA GLU A 241 -6.49 20.91 12.36
C GLU A 241 -6.30 19.39 12.46
N MET A 242 -5.75 18.93 13.58
CA MET A 242 -5.58 17.51 13.86
C MET A 242 -5.94 17.25 15.32
N GLU A 243 -6.87 16.33 15.57
CA GLU A 243 -7.25 15.93 16.91
C GLU A 243 -7.25 14.40 16.98
N ILE A 244 -6.47 13.79 17.88
CA ILE A 244 -6.39 12.33 17.98
C ILE A 244 -6.45 11.92 19.45
N HIS A 245 -7.41 11.08 19.79
CA HIS A 245 -7.56 10.50 21.11
C HIS A 245 -7.20 9.01 21.07
N CYS A 246 -6.21 8.61 21.86
CA CYS A 246 -5.73 7.22 21.93
C CYS A 246 -5.74 6.73 23.39
N ALA A 247 -5.96 5.42 23.58
CA ALA A 247 -5.89 4.78 24.91
C ALA A 247 -4.47 4.67 25.46
N GLN A 248 -3.47 4.71 24.58
CA GLN A 248 -2.11 4.29 24.87
C GLN A 248 -1.10 5.37 24.43
N PRO A 249 0.13 5.35 24.99
CA PRO A 249 1.20 6.25 24.57
C PRO A 249 1.50 6.07 23.09
N LEU A 250 1.49 7.17 22.35
CA LEU A 250 1.66 7.22 20.90
C LEU A 250 3.04 7.82 20.57
N THR A 251 3.79 7.16 19.69
CA THR A 251 4.99 7.75 19.09
C THR A 251 4.56 8.67 17.95
N PHE A 252 4.89 9.95 18.06
CA PHE A 252 4.54 10.96 17.07
C PHE A 252 5.77 11.42 16.31
N HIS A 253 5.67 11.42 14.98
CA HIS A 253 6.55 12.14 14.10
C HIS A 253 5.71 13.11 13.27
N ILE A 254 5.99 14.40 13.38
CA ILE A 254 5.28 15.42 12.61
C ILE A 254 6.31 16.37 12.04
N GLN A 255 6.35 16.47 10.72
CA GLN A 255 7.26 17.34 10.00
C GLN A 255 6.46 18.20 9.03
N TRP A 256 6.61 19.52 9.14
CA TRP A 256 5.90 20.49 8.30
C TRP A 256 6.89 21.16 7.35
N SER A 257 6.43 21.54 6.15
CA SER A 257 7.17 22.50 5.32
C SER A 257 7.13 23.88 5.98
N GLU A 258 8.14 24.70 5.70
CA GLU A 258 8.76 25.76 6.53
C GLU A 258 7.90 26.83 7.27
N ASP A 259 6.56 26.85 7.21
CA ASP A 259 5.75 27.93 7.81
C ASP A 259 5.16 27.59 9.20
N ARG A 260 5.99 27.62 10.25
CA ARG A 260 5.60 27.26 11.64
C ARG A 260 4.43 28.05 12.25
N SER A 261 4.05 29.19 11.69
CA SER A 261 3.15 30.18 12.34
C SER A 261 1.67 29.76 12.36
N ALA A 262 1.22 28.90 11.44
CA ALA A 262 -0.18 28.46 11.35
C ALA A 262 -0.52 27.29 12.29
N TYR A 263 0.47 26.57 12.81
CA TYR A 263 0.29 25.21 13.32
C TYR A 263 0.29 25.07 14.85
N GLU A 264 0.62 26.13 15.60
CA GLU A 264 0.54 26.14 17.08
C GLU A 264 -0.89 25.92 17.62
N LYS A 265 -1.93 26.10 16.78
CA LYS A 265 -3.32 25.83 17.17
C LYS A 265 -3.74 24.36 17.09
N CYS A 266 -2.98 23.49 16.41
CA CYS A 266 -3.32 22.07 16.24
C CYS A 266 -3.15 21.25 17.52
N PHE A 267 -2.32 21.71 18.46
CA PHE A 267 -2.07 20.99 19.71
C PHE A 267 -2.98 21.49 20.84
N LYS A 268 -4.22 21.01 20.86
CA LYS A 268 -5.02 20.95 22.10
C LYS A 268 -5.06 19.51 22.62
N SER A 269 -3.90 18.95 22.95
CA SER A 269 -3.83 17.80 23.83
C SER A 269 -4.09 18.28 25.26
N ARG A 270 -5.33 18.20 25.71
CA ARG A 270 -5.65 18.35 27.13
C ARG A 270 -5.27 17.02 27.80
N TRP A 271 -4.03 16.94 28.26
CA TRP A 271 -3.55 15.83 29.09
C TRP A 271 -4.21 15.95 30.47
N PHE A 272 -5.16 15.07 30.76
CA PHE A 272 -5.57 14.70 32.12
C PHE A 272 -5.93 13.21 32.11
#